data_AF-A0A8C3TAW5-F1
#
_entry.id   AF-A0A8C3TAW5-F1
#
_cell.length_a   1.000
_cell.length_b   1.000
_cell.length_c   1.000
_cell.angle_alpha   90.00
_cell.angle_beta   90.00
_cell.angle_gamma   90.00
#
_symmetry.space_group_name_H-M   'P 1'
#
loop_
_entity.id
_entity.type
_entity.pdbx_description
1 polymer ?
#
loop_
_entity_poly.entity_id
_entity_poly.type
_entity_poly.pdbx_seq_one_letter_code
_entity_poly.pdbx_strand_id
1 'polypeptide(L)'
;MSESEDDWLSLMPTEPLESQCCGSGCKPCVYDVYQKELAQWEEAKAKKDRSLLTKQKEESSNSELNPDTFTAFKISSVEQLTEDTCQYKFELPGNSSLGLSLGQHIVLRGMVNGLEVQRAYTPVSPVNAEGYFEVLIKCYEAGLMSQYIKSWIEGETVFWRGPFGGFPYSPNQVSYIIDTERLSTCCPNYTLQHEI
;
A
#
# COMPACT_ATOMS: atom_id res chain seq x y z
N MET A 1 13.99 12.84 -38.87
CA MET A 1 13.69 11.51 -38.31
C MET A 1 12.31 11.63 -37.69
N SER A 2 11.30 11.06 -38.33
CA SER A 2 9.90 11.13 -37.89
C SER A 2 9.77 10.36 -36.58
N GLU A 3 9.68 11.06 -35.45
CA GLU A 3 9.21 10.45 -34.21
C GLU A 3 7.80 9.93 -34.48
N SER A 4 7.70 8.61 -34.63
CA SER A 4 6.48 7.89 -34.97
C SER A 4 5.45 8.06 -33.87
N GLU A 5 4.18 8.17 -34.23
CA GLU A 5 3.06 8.27 -33.28
C GLU A 5 3.07 7.12 -32.25
N ASP A 6 3.66 5.98 -32.59
CA ASP A 6 3.95 4.83 -31.72
C ASP A 6 4.79 5.15 -30.46
N ASP A 7 5.73 6.09 -30.54
CA ASP A 7 6.58 6.47 -29.40
C ASP A 7 5.76 7.14 -28.31
N TRP A 8 4.77 7.96 -28.70
CA TRP A 8 3.92 8.67 -27.75
C TRP A 8 2.83 7.77 -27.17
N LEU A 9 2.32 6.81 -27.95
CA LEU A 9 1.37 5.80 -27.48
C LEU A 9 1.98 4.91 -26.39
N SER A 10 3.27 4.60 -26.49
CA SER A 10 4.00 3.80 -25.49
C SER A 10 4.19 4.53 -24.14
N LEU A 11 4.06 5.86 -24.13
CA LEU A 11 4.18 6.70 -22.93
C LEU A 11 2.82 7.05 -22.30
N MET A 12 1.73 6.60 -22.92
CA MET A 12 0.39 6.89 -22.45
C MET A 12 0.12 6.17 -21.12
N PRO A 13 -0.36 6.88 -20.08
CA PRO A 13 -0.78 6.26 -18.83
C PRO A 13 -1.83 5.19 -19.09
N THR A 14 -1.68 4.03 -18.45
CA THR A 14 -2.65 2.93 -18.55
C THR A 14 -3.78 3.17 -17.56
N GLU A 15 -5.02 2.97 -18.01
CA GLU A 15 -6.17 3.09 -17.13
C GLU A 15 -6.09 2.06 -15.98
N PRO A 16 -6.27 2.50 -14.72
CA PRO A 16 -6.20 1.59 -13.58
C PRO A 16 -7.39 0.62 -13.61
N LEU A 17 -7.12 -0.64 -13.24
CA LEU A 17 -8.16 -1.65 -13.13
C LEU A 17 -9.13 -1.32 -11.99
N GLU A 18 -10.38 -1.74 -12.09
CA GLU A 18 -11.38 -1.58 -11.01
C GLU A 18 -10.92 -2.18 -9.68
N SER A 19 -10.13 -3.26 -9.73
CA SER A 19 -9.51 -3.88 -8.56
C SER A 19 -8.45 -3.00 -7.88
N GLN A 20 -7.88 -2.00 -8.55
CA GLN A 20 -6.92 -1.09 -7.92
C GLN A 20 -7.61 -0.04 -7.02
N CYS A 21 -8.94 0.10 -7.10
CA CYS A 21 -9.73 1.00 -6.28
C CYS A 21 -9.96 0.43 -4.87
N CYS A 22 -9.57 1.19 -3.83
CA CYS A 22 -9.75 0.82 -2.41
C CYS A 22 -11.24 0.65 -1.99
N GLY A 23 -12.19 1.19 -2.76
CA GLY A 23 -13.63 1.19 -2.45
C GLY A 23 -14.04 2.05 -1.25
N SER A 24 -13.09 2.68 -0.56
CA SER A 24 -13.29 3.41 0.70
C SER A 24 -13.39 4.93 0.54
N GLY A 25 -13.47 5.45 -0.69
CA GLY A 25 -13.52 6.90 -0.94
C GLY A 25 -12.22 7.65 -0.62
N CYS A 26 -11.06 7.03 -0.87
CA CYS A 26 -9.72 7.59 -0.64
C CYS A 26 -9.45 8.85 -1.51
N LYS A 27 -8.70 9.85 -1.02
CA LYS A 27 -8.21 11.01 -1.80
C LYS A 27 -6.68 11.18 -1.63
N PRO A 28 -5.89 11.31 -2.71
CA PRO A 28 -6.27 11.08 -4.11
C PRO A 28 -6.55 9.58 -4.37
N CYS A 29 -7.59 9.27 -5.14
CA CYS A 29 -7.88 7.89 -5.55
C CYS A 29 -7.02 7.48 -6.77
N VAL A 30 -7.02 6.18 -7.09
CA VAL A 30 -6.24 5.66 -8.25
C VAL A 30 -6.64 6.35 -9.57
N TYR A 31 -7.92 6.67 -9.73
CA TYR A 31 -8.39 7.42 -10.89
C TYR A 31 -7.93 8.88 -10.87
N ASP A 32 -7.82 9.54 -9.70
CA ASP A 32 -7.31 10.91 -9.62
C ASP A 32 -5.84 10.98 -10.06
N VAL A 33 -5.04 9.97 -9.69
CA VAL A 33 -3.65 9.84 -10.14
C VAL A 33 -3.61 9.62 -11.64
N TYR A 34 -4.41 8.69 -12.17
CA TYR A 34 -4.51 8.43 -13.60
C TYR A 34 -4.89 9.68 -14.41
N GLN A 35 -5.91 10.42 -13.99
CA GLN A 35 -6.35 11.64 -14.67
C GLN A 35 -5.26 12.71 -14.68
N LYS A 36 -4.50 12.84 -13.58
CA LYS A 36 -3.37 13.76 -13.51
C LYS A 36 -2.25 13.36 -14.46
N GLU A 37 -1.90 12.07 -14.50
CA GLU A 37 -0.89 11.54 -15.42
C GLU A 37 -1.32 11.70 -16.88
N LEU A 38 -2.60 11.45 -17.19
CA LEU A 38 -3.16 11.61 -18.52
C LEU A 38 -3.06 13.07 -18.97
N ALA A 39 -3.43 14.02 -18.12
CA ALA A 39 -3.30 15.45 -18.41
C ALA A 39 -1.84 15.87 -18.65
N GLN A 40 -0.90 15.35 -17.86
CA GLN A 40 0.54 15.59 -18.07
C GLN A 40 1.03 15.01 -19.39
N TRP A 41 0.57 13.82 -19.77
CA TRP A 41 0.90 13.20 -21.05
C TRP A 41 0.32 13.97 -22.23
N GLU A 42 -0.93 14.43 -22.15
CA GLU A 42 -1.55 15.27 -23.17
C GLU A 42 -0.78 16.59 -23.35
N GLU A 43 -0.37 17.22 -22.26
CA GLU A 43 0.43 18.45 -22.28
C GLU A 43 1.82 18.22 -22.89
N ALA A 44 2.50 17.13 -22.50
CA ALA A 44 3.80 16.75 -23.03
C ALA A 44 3.73 16.45 -24.54
N LYS A 45 2.70 15.74 -24.98
CA LYS A 45 2.45 15.43 -26.39
C LYS A 45 2.14 16.70 -27.19
N ALA A 46 1.35 17.62 -26.65
CA ALA A 46 1.04 18.91 -27.28
C ALA A 46 2.29 19.80 -27.44
N LYS A 47 3.18 19.79 -26.43
CA LYS A 47 4.43 20.56 -26.44
C LYS A 47 5.59 19.85 -27.15
N LYS A 48 5.43 18.57 -27.51
CA LYS A 48 6.52 17.67 -27.96
C LYS A 48 7.73 17.66 -27.02
N ASP A 49 7.48 17.87 -25.73
CA ASP A 49 8.51 17.96 -24.71
C ASP A 49 8.36 16.78 -23.75
N ARG A 50 9.15 15.74 -23.98
CA ARG A 50 9.17 14.53 -23.13
C ARG A 50 9.70 14.81 -21.73
N SER A 51 10.40 15.93 -21.48
CA SER A 51 10.91 16.26 -20.15
C SER A 51 9.78 16.53 -19.14
N LEU A 52 8.58 16.86 -19.61
CA LEU A 52 7.38 17.03 -18.79
C LEU A 52 6.82 15.70 -18.25
N LEU A 53 7.18 14.57 -18.89
CA LEU A 53 6.85 13.20 -18.46
C LEU A 53 7.89 12.60 -17.51
N THR A 54 8.96 13.33 -17.17
CA THR A 54 9.98 12.85 -16.24
C THR A 54 9.35 12.75 -14.86
N LYS A 55 8.73 11.61 -14.56
CA LYS A 55 8.49 11.20 -13.19
C LYS A 55 9.85 11.30 -12.51
N GLN A 56 9.96 12.20 -11.54
CA GLN A 56 10.73 11.85 -10.35
C GLN A 56 10.12 10.53 -9.90
N LYS A 57 10.74 9.43 -10.34
CA LYS A 57 10.84 8.23 -9.54
C LYS A 57 11.60 8.72 -8.31
N GLU A 58 10.90 9.40 -7.39
CA GLU A 58 11.40 9.63 -6.05
C GLU A 58 11.90 8.27 -5.61
N GLU A 59 13.17 8.28 -5.27
CA GLU A 59 14.06 7.15 -5.18
C GLU A 59 13.32 5.99 -4.52
N SER A 60 13.05 4.94 -5.30
CA SER A 60 12.57 3.68 -4.78
C SER A 60 13.65 3.22 -3.80
N SER A 61 13.42 3.53 -2.53
CA SER A 61 14.25 3.20 -1.40
C SER A 61 14.15 1.70 -1.18
N ASN A 62 14.73 0.90 -2.08
CA ASN A 62 14.86 -0.55 -1.99
C ASN A 62 13.61 -1.25 -1.40
N SER A 63 12.41 -0.76 -1.74
CA SER A 63 11.18 -1.19 -1.11
C SER A 63 10.66 -2.41 -1.87
N GLU A 64 10.54 -3.54 -1.17
CA GLU A 64 10.04 -4.81 -1.72
C GLU A 64 8.60 -4.70 -2.25
N LEU A 65 7.89 -3.63 -1.85
CA LEU A 65 6.53 -3.33 -2.27
C LEU A 65 6.48 -2.34 -3.44
N ASN A 66 5.51 -2.56 -4.31
CA ASN A 66 5.15 -1.68 -5.40
C ASN A 66 3.64 -1.37 -5.34
N PRO A 67 3.20 -0.11 -5.50
CA PRO A 67 1.78 0.27 -5.41
C PRO A 67 0.92 -0.29 -6.55
N ASP A 68 1.53 -0.60 -7.70
CA ASP A 68 0.85 -1.06 -8.91
C ASP A 68 0.78 -2.59 -9.01
N THR A 69 1.68 -3.31 -8.32
CA THR A 69 1.81 -4.76 -8.41
C THR A 69 1.76 -5.45 -7.06
N PHE A 70 0.99 -6.53 -6.98
CA PHE A 70 0.97 -7.38 -5.78
C PHE A 70 2.21 -8.27 -5.71
N THR A 71 2.95 -8.12 -4.62
CA THR A 71 4.10 -8.97 -4.26
C THR A 71 3.64 -10.05 -3.27
N ALA A 72 4.19 -11.25 -3.43
CA ALA A 72 3.86 -12.41 -2.61
C ALA A 72 4.79 -12.48 -1.38
N PHE A 73 4.22 -12.63 -0.19
CA PHE A 73 4.97 -12.76 1.06
C PHE A 73 4.51 -13.98 1.84
N LYS A 74 5.46 -14.68 2.45
CA LYS A 74 5.20 -15.89 3.22
C LYS A 74 4.95 -15.57 4.68
N ILE A 75 3.95 -16.21 5.28
CA ILE A 75 3.70 -16.14 6.72
C ILE A 75 4.77 -16.96 7.44
N SER A 76 5.60 -16.32 8.26
CA SER A 76 6.58 -17.01 9.12
C SER A 76 6.00 -17.38 10.47
N SER A 77 5.04 -16.60 10.99
CA SER A 77 4.40 -16.88 12.27
C SER A 77 2.98 -16.34 12.35
N VAL A 78 2.12 -17.07 13.07
CA VAL A 78 0.77 -16.65 13.44
C VAL A 78 0.61 -16.73 14.95
N GLU A 79 0.36 -15.59 15.59
CA GLU A 79 0.14 -15.51 17.03
C GLU A 79 -1.28 -15.02 17.32
N GLN A 80 -2.06 -15.81 18.06
CA GLN A 80 -3.40 -15.41 18.50
C GLN A 80 -3.28 -14.56 19.77
N LEU A 81 -3.64 -13.27 19.70
CA LEU A 81 -3.56 -12.36 20.84
C LEU A 81 -4.87 -12.30 21.64
N THR A 82 -6.01 -12.37 20.96
CA THR A 82 -7.35 -12.41 21.58
C THR A 82 -8.24 -13.43 20.85
N GLU A 83 -9.48 -13.60 21.30
CA GLU A 83 -10.47 -14.44 20.61
C GLU A 83 -10.69 -14.03 19.15
N ASP A 84 -10.59 -12.73 18.87
CA ASP A 84 -10.91 -12.15 17.56
C ASP A 84 -9.72 -11.45 16.89
N THR A 85 -8.50 -11.50 17.46
CA THR A 85 -7.34 -10.77 16.94
C THR A 85 -6.11 -11.66 16.86
N CYS A 86 -5.49 -11.69 15.68
CA CYS A 86 -4.25 -12.42 15.42
C CYS A 86 -3.17 -11.48 14.86
N GLN A 87 -1.94 -11.70 15.27
CA GLN A 87 -0.74 -11.08 14.71
C GLN A 87 -0.13 -12.02 13.69
N TYR A 88 0.14 -11.50 12.49
CA TYR A 88 0.75 -12.24 11.40
C TYR A 88 2.10 -11.63 11.08
N LYS A 89 3.13 -12.48 11.05
CA LYS A 89 4.49 -12.10 10.67
C LYS A 89 4.79 -12.60 9.27
N PHE A 90 5.24 -11.70 8.40
CA PHE A 90 5.56 -11.98 7.01
C PHE A 90 7.06 -11.86 6.77
N GLU A 91 7.64 -12.81 6.02
CA GLU A 91 9.05 -12.81 5.65
C GLU A 91 9.32 -11.79 4.54
N LEU A 92 10.36 -10.98 4.69
CA LEU A 92 10.94 -10.16 3.63
C LEU A 92 12.23 -10.82 3.12
N PRO A 93 12.53 -10.72 1.81
CA PRO A 93 13.76 -11.29 1.27
C PRO A 93 15.00 -10.53 1.76
N GLY A 94 15.98 -11.28 2.29
CA GLY A 94 17.23 -10.72 2.81
C GLY A 94 17.03 -9.87 4.06
N ASN A 95 17.93 -8.91 4.28
CA ASN A 95 17.83 -7.93 5.37
C ASN A 95 17.14 -6.64 4.89
N SER A 96 16.12 -6.77 4.03
CA SER A 96 15.34 -5.63 3.55
C SER A 96 14.31 -5.19 4.60
N SER A 97 13.92 -3.92 4.57
CA SER A 97 12.81 -3.40 5.37
C SER A 97 11.61 -3.09 4.47
N LEU A 98 10.43 -2.97 5.06
CA LEU A 98 9.21 -2.67 4.31
C LEU A 98 9.21 -1.26 3.70
N GLY A 99 10.01 -0.35 4.26
CA GLY A 99 10.20 1.01 3.74
C GLY A 99 8.99 1.93 3.90
N LEU A 100 8.14 1.72 4.92
CA LEU A 100 6.99 2.59 5.16
C LEU A 100 7.38 3.84 5.95
N SER A 101 6.93 4.99 5.46
CA SER A 101 6.97 6.29 6.13
C SER A 101 5.71 6.53 6.97
N LEU A 102 5.72 7.56 7.82
CA LEU A 102 4.59 7.95 8.66
C LEU A 102 3.26 8.07 7.90
N GLY A 103 2.24 7.41 8.43
CA GLY A 103 0.88 7.41 7.86
C GLY A 103 0.73 6.58 6.58
N GLN A 104 1.76 5.84 6.16
CA GLN A 104 1.66 4.89 5.05
C GLN A 104 1.10 3.54 5.53
N HIS A 105 0.40 2.86 4.62
CA HIS A 105 -0.20 1.55 4.84
C HIS A 105 -0.03 0.66 3.61
N ILE A 106 -0.34 -0.62 3.76
CA ILE A 106 -0.26 -1.63 2.69
C ILE A 106 -1.63 -2.24 2.43
N VAL A 107 -1.84 -2.76 1.23
CA VAL A 107 -3.12 -3.35 0.82
C VAL A 107 -2.96 -4.84 0.61
N LEU A 108 -3.75 -5.61 1.35
CA LEU A 108 -3.93 -7.04 1.20
C LEU A 108 -4.91 -7.35 0.08
N ARG A 109 -4.62 -8.37 -0.72
CA ARG A 109 -5.58 -9.00 -1.64
C ARG A 109 -5.92 -10.42 -1.22
N GLY A 110 -7.20 -10.76 -1.31
CA GLY A 110 -7.73 -12.10 -1.08
C GLY A 110 -8.84 -12.46 -2.07
N MET A 111 -9.17 -13.75 -2.10
CA MET A 111 -10.25 -14.30 -2.92
C MET A 111 -11.23 -15.05 -2.03
N VAL A 112 -12.51 -14.66 -2.04
CA VAL A 112 -13.58 -15.29 -1.24
C VAL A 112 -14.77 -15.56 -2.15
N ASN A 113 -15.18 -16.81 -2.28
CA ASN A 113 -16.30 -17.22 -3.15
C ASN A 113 -16.16 -16.72 -4.62
N GLY A 114 -14.92 -16.66 -5.13
CA GLY A 114 -14.62 -16.17 -6.48
C GLY A 114 -14.62 -14.64 -6.62
N LEU A 115 -14.91 -13.90 -5.54
CA LEU A 115 -14.82 -12.44 -5.51
C LEU A 115 -13.47 -12.01 -4.96
N GLU A 116 -12.82 -11.10 -5.67
CA GLU A 116 -11.62 -10.45 -5.17
C GLU A 116 -11.99 -9.42 -4.10
N VAL A 117 -11.29 -9.49 -2.95
CA VAL A 117 -11.45 -8.56 -1.85
C VAL A 117 -10.10 -7.93 -1.53
N GLN A 118 -10.10 -6.62 -1.29
CA GLN A 118 -8.91 -5.87 -0.88
C GLN A 118 -9.17 -5.04 0.38
N ARG A 119 -8.17 -4.99 1.28
CA ARG A 119 -8.23 -4.22 2.52
C ARG A 119 -6.87 -3.62 2.87
N ALA A 120 -6.92 -2.38 3.35
CA ALA A 120 -5.75 -1.67 3.85
C ALA A 120 -5.41 -2.13 5.28
N TYR A 121 -4.12 -2.27 5.57
CA TYR A 121 -3.58 -2.57 6.90
C TYR A 121 -2.35 -1.71 7.15
N THR A 122 -2.20 -1.25 8.39
CA THR A 122 -0.96 -0.61 8.83
C THR A 122 -0.10 -1.64 9.54
N PRO A 123 1.14 -1.87 9.09
CA PRO A 123 2.07 -2.73 9.80
C PRO A 123 2.38 -2.19 11.20
N VAL A 124 2.53 -3.11 12.14
CA VAL A 124 2.86 -2.84 13.55
C VAL A 124 4.31 -3.15 13.86
N SER A 125 5.07 -3.63 12.87
CA SER A 125 6.51 -3.88 13.02
C SER A 125 7.28 -2.56 13.27
N PRO A 126 8.39 -2.62 14.03
CA PRO A 126 9.29 -1.48 14.19
C PRO A 126 9.77 -0.90 12.84
N VAL A 127 10.03 0.41 12.79
CA VAL A 127 10.50 1.10 11.57
C VAL A 127 11.85 0.55 11.07
N ASN A 128 12.68 0.06 11.97
CA ASN A 128 13.98 -0.55 11.70
C ASN A 128 13.93 -2.09 11.61
N ALA A 129 12.74 -2.69 11.49
CA ALA A 129 12.62 -4.13 11.30
C ALA A 129 13.20 -4.52 9.93
N GLU A 130 14.12 -5.49 9.94
CA GLU A 130 14.74 -6.07 8.75
C GLU A 130 14.34 -7.54 8.62
N GLY A 131 14.06 -7.98 7.40
CA GLY A 131 13.72 -9.36 7.08
C GLY A 131 12.28 -9.77 7.40
N TYR A 132 11.47 -8.86 7.96
CA TYR A 132 10.06 -9.13 8.20
C TYR A 132 9.21 -7.86 8.32
N PHE A 133 7.90 -8.03 8.21
CA PHE A 133 6.92 -7.07 8.71
C PHE A 133 5.78 -7.81 9.43
N GLU A 134 5.08 -7.10 10.30
CA GLU A 134 4.00 -7.66 11.11
C GLU A 134 2.74 -6.84 10.93
N VAL A 135 1.59 -7.51 10.85
CA VAL A 135 0.28 -6.88 10.82
C VAL A 135 -0.58 -7.50 11.90
N LEU A 136 -1.32 -6.66 12.60
CA LEU A 136 -2.32 -7.08 13.56
C LEU A 136 -3.67 -7.08 12.87
N ILE A 137 -4.41 -8.19 12.90
CA ILE A 137 -5.67 -8.33 12.19
C ILE A 137 -6.77 -8.78 13.14
N LYS A 138 -7.83 -7.96 13.21
CA LYS A 138 -9.07 -8.30 13.88
C LYS A 138 -10.03 -9.00 12.92
N CYS A 139 -10.43 -10.22 13.26
CA CYS A 139 -11.36 -11.04 12.52
C CYS A 139 -12.81 -10.81 12.97
N TYR A 140 -13.67 -10.40 12.05
CA TYR A 140 -15.09 -10.22 12.26
C TYR A 140 -15.88 -11.39 11.68
N GLU A 141 -16.92 -11.84 12.38
CA GLU A 141 -17.68 -13.04 12.00
C GLU A 141 -18.27 -12.96 10.58
N ALA A 142 -18.86 -11.82 10.22
CA ALA A 142 -19.46 -11.58 8.91
C ALA A 142 -18.50 -10.93 7.89
N GLY A 143 -17.22 -10.72 8.24
CA GLY A 143 -16.28 -10.02 7.37
C GLY A 143 -15.74 -10.93 6.26
N LEU A 144 -15.91 -10.55 4.98
CA LEU A 144 -15.35 -11.31 3.85
C LEU A 144 -13.84 -11.51 3.99
N MET A 145 -13.09 -10.43 4.27
CA MET A 145 -11.65 -10.52 4.49
C MET A 145 -11.31 -11.38 5.71
N SER A 146 -12.14 -11.36 6.75
CA SER A 146 -11.94 -12.21 7.92
C SER A 146 -12.15 -13.69 7.62
N GLN A 147 -13.07 -14.04 6.72
CA GLN A 147 -13.22 -15.43 6.24
C GLN A 147 -11.99 -15.90 5.46
N TYR A 148 -11.38 -15.01 4.66
CA TYR A 148 -10.14 -15.30 3.95
C TYR A 148 -8.95 -15.53 4.90
N ILE A 149 -8.85 -14.72 5.95
CA ILE A 149 -7.70 -14.73 6.88
C ILE A 149 -7.79 -15.85 7.91
N LYS A 150 -9.00 -16.27 8.30
CA LYS A 150 -9.22 -17.36 9.26
C LYS A 150 -8.61 -18.71 8.85
N SER A 151 -8.37 -18.93 7.55
CA SER A 151 -7.74 -20.15 7.05
C SER A 151 -6.21 -20.07 6.97
N TRP A 152 -5.61 -18.92 7.30
CA TRP A 152 -4.17 -18.74 7.21
C TRP A 152 -3.42 -19.51 8.29
N ILE A 153 -2.33 -20.14 7.88
CA ILE A 153 -1.39 -20.85 8.74
C ILE A 153 0.04 -20.44 8.38
N GLU A 154 0.99 -20.79 9.24
CA GLU A 154 2.40 -20.61 8.95
C GLU A 154 2.78 -21.33 7.64
N GLY A 155 3.58 -20.67 6.81
CA GLY A 155 3.99 -21.16 5.50
C GLY A 155 3.11 -20.71 4.32
N GLU A 156 1.90 -20.20 4.58
CA GLU A 156 1.03 -19.68 3.53
C GLU A 156 1.60 -18.45 2.85
N THR A 157 1.23 -18.26 1.59
CA THR A 157 1.66 -17.12 0.78
C THR A 157 0.51 -16.15 0.56
N VAL A 158 0.75 -14.87 0.82
CA VAL A 158 -0.25 -13.81 0.81
C VAL A 158 0.24 -12.65 -0.04
N PHE A 159 -0.69 -11.98 -0.73
CA PHE A 159 -0.38 -10.93 -1.69
C PHE A 159 -0.62 -9.54 -1.12
N TRP A 160 0.43 -8.73 -1.12
CA TRP A 160 0.43 -7.37 -0.61
C TRP A 160 0.93 -6.38 -1.67
N ARG A 161 0.41 -5.16 -1.66
CA ARG A 161 0.92 -4.04 -2.46
C ARG A 161 0.99 -2.76 -1.64
N GLY A 162 1.76 -1.78 -2.11
CA GLY A 162 1.96 -0.50 -1.44
C GLY A 162 3.35 0.07 -1.71
N PRO A 163 3.80 1.07 -0.94
CA PRO A 163 3.04 1.79 0.08
C PRO A 163 1.91 2.65 -0.49
N PHE A 164 0.86 2.89 0.30
CA PHE A 164 -0.17 3.90 0.03
C PHE A 164 -0.30 4.88 1.19
N GLY A 165 -0.89 6.03 0.92
CA GLY A 165 -1.05 7.09 1.90
C GLY A 165 0.26 7.81 2.16
N GLY A 166 0.44 8.26 3.39
CA GLY A 166 1.48 9.20 3.77
C GLY A 166 0.84 10.50 4.26
N PHE A 167 1.27 10.93 5.44
CA PHE A 167 0.87 12.21 6.00
C PHE A 167 2.08 13.15 5.90
N PRO A 168 2.01 14.27 5.15
CA PRO A 168 3.10 15.23 5.15
C PRO A 168 3.14 15.90 6.53
N TYR A 169 3.99 15.37 7.41
CA TYR A 169 4.30 15.97 8.70
C TYR A 169 5.64 16.69 8.60
N SER A 170 5.68 17.95 8.99
CA SER A 170 6.93 18.65 9.28
C SER A 170 7.00 19.03 10.76
N PRO A 171 8.18 18.93 11.39
CA PRO A 171 8.35 19.26 12.80
C PRO A 171 7.78 20.66 13.11
N ASN A 172 7.05 20.79 14.23
CA ASN A 172 6.42 22.02 14.71
C ASN A 172 5.20 22.55 13.90
N GLN A 173 4.60 21.75 13.02
CA GLN A 173 3.39 22.19 12.30
C GLN A 173 2.11 22.24 13.15
N VAL A 174 2.04 21.46 14.24
CA VAL A 174 0.86 21.36 15.10
C VAL A 174 1.27 21.28 16.57
N SER A 175 0.53 21.98 17.43
CA SER A 175 0.83 22.09 18.87
C SER A 175 0.42 20.87 19.69
N TYR A 176 -0.56 20.10 19.21
CA TYR A 176 -1.02 18.85 19.83
C TYR A 176 -1.54 17.89 18.75
N ILE A 177 -1.12 16.61 18.81
CA ILE A 177 -1.69 15.52 18.01
C ILE A 177 -2.71 14.81 18.89
N ILE A 178 -3.98 14.75 18.47
CA ILE A 178 -5.02 14.00 19.18
C ILE A 178 -5.23 12.69 18.40
N ASP A 179 -4.73 11.60 18.94
CA ASP A 179 -5.04 10.27 18.43
C ASP A 179 -6.43 9.85 18.93
N THR A 180 -7.38 9.72 18.01
CA THR A 180 -8.78 9.37 18.34
C THR A 180 -9.14 7.95 17.92
N GLU A 181 -8.16 7.11 17.57
CA GLU A 181 -8.46 5.81 16.97
C GLU A 181 -8.83 4.73 17.99
N ARG A 182 -10.04 4.22 17.79
CA ARG A 182 -10.62 3.12 18.55
C ARG A 182 -10.27 1.81 17.85
N LEU A 183 -9.10 1.23 18.13
CA LEU A 183 -8.65 -0.13 17.72
C LEU A 183 -9.24 -0.59 16.37
N SER A 184 -9.06 0.22 15.33
CA SER A 184 -9.47 -0.12 13.97
C SER A 184 -8.22 -0.64 13.27
N THR A 185 -8.32 -1.74 12.53
CA THR A 185 -7.16 -2.41 11.92
C THR A 185 -6.49 -1.56 10.81
N CYS A 186 -7.08 -0.42 10.49
CA CYS A 186 -6.53 0.62 9.61
C CYS A 186 -6.10 1.83 10.46
N CYS A 187 -5.16 1.66 11.41
CA CYS A 187 -4.66 2.76 12.22
C CYS A 187 -3.40 3.39 11.60
N PRO A 188 -3.45 4.51 10.87
CA PRO A 188 -2.25 5.18 10.33
C PRO A 188 -1.34 5.78 11.42
N ASN A 189 -1.80 5.88 12.66
CA ASN A 189 -1.09 6.57 13.76
C ASN A 189 -0.18 5.66 14.60
N TYR A 190 -0.15 4.34 14.40
CA TYR A 190 0.69 3.46 15.22
C TYR A 190 2.18 3.83 15.14
N THR A 191 2.64 4.25 13.95
CA THR A 191 4.04 4.68 13.73
C THR A 191 4.39 5.96 14.51
N LEU A 192 3.43 6.85 14.78
CA LEU A 192 3.67 8.09 15.52
C LEU A 192 4.00 7.86 17.00
N GLN A 193 3.53 6.76 17.62
CA GLN A 193 3.78 6.48 19.04
C GLN A 193 5.24 6.09 19.33
N HIS A 194 6.02 5.73 18.31
CA HIS A 194 7.40 5.26 18.47
C HIS A 194 8.45 6.31 18.03
N GLU A 195 8.02 7.48 17.56
CA GLU A 195 8.91 8.57 17.12
C GLU A 195 8.86 9.84 18.01
N ILE A 196 8.15 9.80 19.14
CA ILE A 196 8.10 10.89 20.14
C ILE A 196 8.97 10.56 21.36
#